data_AF-W7QPZ7-F1
#
_entry.id   AF-W7QPZ7-F1
#
_cell.length_a   1.000
_cell.length_b   1.000
_cell.length_c   1.000
_cell.angle_alpha   90.00
_cell.angle_beta   90.00
_cell.angle_gamma   90.00
#
_symmetry.space_group_name_H-M   'P 1'
#
loop_
_entity.id
_entity.type
_entity.pdbx_description
1 polymer ?
#
loop_
_entity_poly.entity_id
_entity_poly.type
_entity_poly.pdbx_seq_one_letter_code
_entity_poly.pdbx_strand_id
1 'polypeptide(L)' 'MTFEQFETLSFYLGISALFLLIGLAIKDVLKTGDVPLFGKIMVWLVLFLGCAGFLVKGLIQVFF' A
#
# COMPACT_ATOMS: atom_id res chain seq x y z
N MET A 1 8.03 -25.27 -3.98
CA MET A 1 8.28 -23.83 -3.80
C MET A 1 9.77 -23.70 -3.50
N THR A 2 10.54 -23.09 -4.40
CA THR A 2 11.98 -22.85 -4.18
C THR A 2 12.16 -21.72 -3.16
N PHE A 3 13.33 -21.63 -2.51
CA PHE A 3 13.61 -20.56 -1.52
C PHE A 3 13.35 -19.15 -2.06
N GLU A 4 13.73 -18.90 -3.31
CA GLU A 4 13.49 -17.66 -4.06
C GLU A 4 12.00 -17.26 -4.14
N GLN A 5 11.11 -18.25 -4.37
CA GLN A 5 9.67 -18.01 -4.44
C GLN A 5 9.08 -17.66 -3.07
N PHE A 6 9.61 -18.27 -2.01
CA PHE A 6 9.19 -17.98 -0.64
C PHE A 6 9.64 -16.59 -0.19
N GLU A 7 10.86 -16.19 -0.52
CA GLU A 7 11.38 -14.85 -0.25
C GLU A 7 10.57 -13.77 -0.98
N THR A 8 10.30 -13.98 -2.27
CA THR A 8 9.46 -13.06 -3.06
C THR A 8 8.05 -12.98 -2.49
N LEU A 9 7.42 -14.12 -2.18
CA LEU A 9 6.07 -14.15 -1.61
C LEU A 9 5.98 -13.44 -0.25
N SER A 10 6.95 -13.70 0.63
CA SER A 10 7.01 -13.07 1.96
C SER A 10 7.29 -11.57 1.87
N PHE A 11 8.08 -11.12 0.90
CA PHE A 11 8.30 -9.69 0.62
C PHE A 11 7.01 -8.97 0.18
N TYR A 12 6.29 -9.53 -0.79
CA TYR A 12 5.01 -8.98 -1.25
C TYR A 12 3.93 -9.01 -0.16
N LEU A 13 3.85 -10.08 0.62
CA LEU A 13 2.98 -10.17 1.79
C LEU A 13 3.35 -9.14 2.86
N GLY A 14 4.65 -8.94 3.13
CA GLY A 14 5.14 -7.93 4.07
C GLY A 14 4.74 -6.51 3.64
N ILE A 15 4.97 -6.15 2.38
CA ILE A 15 4.59 -4.82 1.88
C ILE A 15 3.07 -4.63 1.89
N SER A 16 2.30 -5.63 1.47
CA SER A 16 0.83 -5.53 1.48
C SER A 16 0.27 -5.34 2.90
N ALA A 17 0.82 -6.04 3.89
CA ALA A 17 0.48 -5.85 5.30
C ALA A 17 0.84 -4.44 5.80
N LEU A 18 2.02 -3.92 5.43
CA LEU A 18 2.43 -2.54 5.75
C LEU A 18 1.48 -1.51 5.13
N PHE A 19 1.05 -1.71 3.88
CA PHE A 19 0.08 -0.83 3.23
C PHE A 19 -1.26 -0.79 3.97
N LEU A 20 -1.73 -1.94 4.47
CA LEU A 20 -2.94 -2.00 5.29
C LEU A 20 -2.79 -1.26 6.62
N LEU A 21 -1.64 -1.43 7.29
CA LEU A 21 -1.31 -0.71 8.52
C LEU A 21 -1.27 0.81 8.30
N ILE A 22 -0.64 1.25 7.22
CA ILE A 22 -0.61 2.67 6.83
C ILE A 22 -2.04 3.17 6.56
N GLY A 23 -2.85 2.41 5.81
CA GLY A 23 -4.25 2.77 5.55
C GLY A 23 -5.10 2.91 6.82
N LEU A 24 -4.89 2.02 7.80
CA LEU A 24 -5.53 2.11 9.11
C LEU A 24 -5.05 3.33 9.91
N ALA A 25 -3.74 3.59 9.95
CA ALA A 25 -3.17 4.75 10.62
C ALA A 25 -3.67 6.06 9.99
N ILE A 26 -3.72 6.13 8.66
CA ILE A 26 -4.27 7.25 7.90
C ILE A 26 -5.73 7.47 8.28
N LYS A 27 -6.55 6.41 8.26
CA LYS A 27 -7.97 6.50 8.62
C LYS A 27 -8.15 7.05 10.04
N ASP A 28 -7.30 6.62 10.96
CA ASP A 28 -7.33 7.07 12.35
C ASP A 28 -6.92 8.55 12.48
N VAL A 29 -5.84 8.96 11.81
CA VAL A 29 -5.38 10.37 11.75
C VAL A 29 -6.45 11.27 11.10
N LEU A 30 -7.08 10.83 10.01
CA LEU A 30 -8.12 11.59 9.33
C LEU A 30 -9.39 11.77 10.17
N LYS A 31 -9.66 10.84 11.11
CA LYS A 31 -10.78 10.90 12.04
C LYS A 31 -10.47 11.78 13.26
N THR A 32 -9.26 11.70 13.77
CA THR A 32 -8.83 12.41 14.99
C THR A 32 -8.40 13.86 14.71
N GLY A 33 -7.86 14.15 13.53
CA GLY A 33 -7.26 15.45 13.21
C GLY A 33 -8.20 16.51 12.63
N ASP A 34 -9.53 16.34 12.69
CA ASP A 34 -10.53 17.25 12.09
C ASP A 34 -10.18 17.70 10.66
N VAL A 35 -9.67 16.75 9.86
CA VAL A 35 -9.04 17.12 8.59
C VAL A 35 -10.10 17.57 7.59
N PRO A 36 -9.94 18.72 6.91
CA PRO A 36 -10.89 19.19 5.91
C PRO A 36 -10.99 18.19 4.75
N LEU A 37 -12.14 18.20 4.05
CA LEU A 37 -12.47 17.24 3.02
C LEU A 37 -11.39 17.13 1.93
N PHE A 38 -10.78 18.26 1.56
CA PHE A 38 -9.68 18.31 0.59
C PHE A 38 -8.45 17.52 1.02
N GLY A 39 -8.05 17.63 2.30
CA GLY A 39 -6.93 16.87 2.86
C GLY A 39 -7.21 15.37 2.87
N LYS A 40 -8.44 14.97 3.24
CA LYS A 40 -8.88 13.56 3.20
C LYS A 40 -8.78 12.97 1.79
N ILE A 41 -9.20 13.73 0.77
CA ILE A 41 -9.14 13.30 -0.63
C ILE A 41 -7.69 13.12 -1.08
N MET A 42 -6.81 14.09 -0.82
CA MET A 42 -5.40 14.02 -1.23
C MET A 42 -4.65 12.86 -0.58
N VAL A 43 -4.92 12.60 0.70
CA VAL A 43 -4.33 11.49 1.43
C VAL A 43 -4.82 10.14 0.89
N TRP A 44 -6.10 10.02 0.55
CA TRP A 44 -6.60 8.82 -0.13
C TRP A 44 -6.01 8.65 -1.53
N LEU A 45 -5.83 9.75 -2.28
CA LEU A 45 -5.23 9.74 -3.61
C LEU A 45 -3.78 9.25 -3.55
N VAL A 46 -2.97 9.79 -2.63
CA VAL A 46 -1.55 9.37 -2.50
C VAL A 46 -1.42 7.92 -2.05
N LEU A 47 -2.30 7.45 -1.16
CA LEU A 47 -2.35 6.06 -0.74
C LEU A 47 -2.67 5.14 -1.93
N PHE A 48 -3.65 5.53 -2.75
CA PHE A 48 -4.03 4.78 -3.95
C PHE A 48 -2.92 4.79 -5.01
N LEU A 49 -2.22 5.92 -5.17
CA LEU A 49 -1.08 6.06 -6.08
C LEU A 49 0.09 5.15 -5.65
N GLY A 50 0.36 5.07 -4.35
CA GLY A 50 1.36 4.15 -3.80
C GLY A 50 1.02 2.69 -4.05
N CYS A 51 -0.24 2.30 -3.84
CA CYS A 51 -0.70 0.94 -4.08
C CYS A 51 -0.65 0.59 -5.59
N ALA A 52 -1.06 1.52 -6.45
CA ALA A 52 -0.97 1.37 -7.90
C ALA A 52 0.49 1.21 -8.37
N GLY A 53 1.44 1.98 -7.83
CA GLY A 53 2.86 1.81 -8.12
C GLY A 53 3.39 0.43 -7.72
N PHE A 54 2.96 -0.07 -6.57
CA PHE A 54 3.33 -1.42 -6.10
C PHE A 54 2.71 -2.53 -6.96
N LEU A 55 1.45 -2.36 -7.37
CA LEU A 55 0.75 -3.25 -8.30
C LEU A 55 1.44 -3.30 -9.66
N VAL A 56 1.83 -2.15 -10.22
CA VAL A 56 2.55 -2.08 -11.50
C VAL A 56 3.89 -2.79 -11.40
N LYS A 57 4.67 -2.58 -10.33
CA LYS A 57 5.92 -3.31 -10.12
C LYS A 57 5.71 -4.82 -10.00
N GLY A 58 4.69 -5.24 -9.25
CA GLY A 58 4.32 -6.65 -9.15
C GLY A 58 3.92 -7.24 -10.49
N LEU A 59 3.18 -6.49 -11.31
CA LEU A 59 2.80 -6.90 -12.65
C LEU A 59 4.02 -7.07 -13.55
N ILE A 60 4.94 -6.10 -13.55
CA ILE A 60 6.16 -6.15 -14.36
C ILE A 60 6.98 -7.38 -13.96
N GLN A 61 7.16 -7.67 -12.68
CA GLN A 61 7.92 -8.84 -12.22
C GLN A 61 7.29 -10.19 -12.59
N VAL A 62 5.99 -10.24 -12.86
CA VAL A 62 5.30 -11.46 -13.30
C VAL A 62 5.37 -11.64 -14.82
N PHE A 63 5.35 -10.53 -15.58
CA PHE A 63 5.31 -10.56 -17.04
C PHE A 63 6.67 -10.41 -17.72
N PHE A 64 7.70 -9.89 -17.03
CA PHE A 64 9.02 -9.59 -17.55
C PHE A 64 10.10 -10.14 -16.62
#